data_AF-A0A6L6B7E4-F1
#
_entry.id   AF-A0A6L6B7E4-F1
#
_cell.length_a   1.000
_cell.length_b   1.000
_cell.length_c   1.000
_cell.angle_alpha   90.00
_cell.angle_beta   90.00
_cell.angle_gamma   90.00
#
_symmetry.space_group_name_H-M   'P 1'
#
loop_
_entity.id
_entity.type
_entity.pdbx_description
1 polymer ?
#
loop_
_entity_poly.entity_id
_entity_poly.type
_entity_poly.pdbx_seq_one_letter_code
_entity_poly.pdbx_strand_id
1 'polypeptide(L)'
;MTMQWPDWLPIRTDLASLSPYGAPQVPSQAAMNTNENPFPPSLELQAAIAAKLALVSSTLNRYPDRDAIALRKSLANFINELSKTSFDHNSIWAANGSNEIIQSIFLAFSGGSAL
;
A
#
# COMPACT_ATOMS: atom_id res chain seq x y z
N MET A 1 -25.37 -7.21 -12.89
CA MET A 1 -25.44 -5.90 -13.57
C MET A 1 -24.54 -5.98 -14.79
N THR A 2 -25.07 -5.80 -15.99
CA THR A 2 -24.25 -5.68 -17.20
C THR A 2 -23.53 -4.33 -17.14
N MET A 3 -22.22 -4.32 -16.92
CA MET A 3 -21.43 -3.09 -17.07
C MET A 3 -21.44 -2.71 -18.55
N GLN A 4 -22.19 -1.67 -18.89
CA GLN A 4 -22.14 -1.01 -20.18
C GLN A 4 -21.33 0.27 -20.01
N TRP A 5 -20.14 0.30 -20.61
CA TRP A 5 -19.33 1.51 -20.68
C TRP A 5 -20.02 2.56 -21.55
N PRO A 6 -19.90 3.86 -21.23
CA PRO A 6 -20.46 4.91 -22.10
C PRO A 6 -19.84 4.89 -23.49
N ASP A 7 -20.65 5.08 -24.54
CA ASP A 7 -20.17 5.04 -25.94
C ASP A 7 -19.09 6.09 -26.26
N TRP A 8 -18.99 7.15 -25.47
CA TRP A 8 -17.97 8.19 -25.61
C TRP A 8 -16.62 7.83 -24.98
N LEU A 9 -16.53 6.75 -24.19
CA LEU A 9 -15.31 6.35 -23.50
C LEU A 9 -14.54 5.32 -24.37
N PRO A 10 -13.39 5.69 -24.96
CA PRO A 10 -12.57 4.75 -25.73
C PRO A 10 -11.78 3.83 -24.80
N ILE A 11 -12.48 2.93 -24.10
CA ILE A 11 -11.84 1.95 -23.21
C ILE A 11 -10.97 0.99 -24.03
N ARG A 12 -9.81 0.61 -23.49
CA ARG A 12 -9.00 -0.45 -24.11
C ARG A 12 -9.82 -1.74 -24.20
N THR A 13 -9.80 -2.39 -25.35
CA THR A 13 -10.65 -3.54 -25.65
C THR A 13 -10.40 -4.72 -24.71
N ASP A 14 -9.18 -4.87 -24.20
CA ASP A 14 -8.78 -5.88 -23.22
C ASP A 14 -9.32 -5.64 -21.80
N LEU A 15 -9.77 -4.42 -21.49
CA LEU A 15 -10.37 -4.07 -20.20
C LEU A 15 -11.91 -4.09 -20.23
N ALA A 16 -12.51 -4.01 -21.42
CA ALA A 16 -13.95 -3.77 -21.59
C ALA A 16 -14.84 -4.87 -20.96
N SER A 17 -14.36 -6.12 -20.97
CA SER A 17 -15.09 -7.28 -20.42
C SER A 17 -14.79 -7.55 -18.93
N LEU A 18 -13.82 -6.84 -18.35
CA LEU A 18 -13.40 -7.05 -16.97
C LEU A 18 -14.29 -6.27 -15.99
N SER A 19 -14.35 -6.76 -14.76
CA SER A 19 -14.98 -6.08 -13.63
C SER A 19 -13.92 -5.62 -12.62
N PRO A 20 -14.14 -4.49 -11.92
CA PRO A 20 -13.24 -4.06 -10.85
C PRO A 20 -13.04 -5.14 -9.79
N TYR A 21 -11.81 -5.28 -9.31
CA TYR A 21 -11.48 -6.15 -8.19
C TYR A 21 -11.84 -5.47 -6.86
N GLY A 22 -12.43 -6.22 -5.94
CA GLY A 22 -12.71 -5.77 -4.57
C GLY A 22 -13.72 -6.66 -3.88
N ALA A 23 -13.46 -7.03 -2.64
CA ALA A 23 -14.46 -7.72 -1.83
C ALA A 23 -15.62 -6.75 -1.53
N PRO A 24 -16.89 -7.20 -1.60
CA PRO A 24 -18.03 -6.35 -1.29
C PRO A 24 -17.98 -5.91 0.19
N GLN A 25 -18.20 -4.62 0.43
CA GLN A 25 -18.36 -4.05 1.77
C GLN A 25 -19.82 -4.21 2.19
N VAL A 26 -20.14 -5.35 2.80
CA VAL A 26 -21.48 -5.64 3.32
C VAL A 26 -21.56 -5.35 4.83
N PRO A 27 -22.62 -4.69 5.32
CA PRO A 27 -22.84 -4.55 6.75
C PRO A 27 -22.85 -5.93 7.42
N SER A 28 -21.96 -6.11 8.39
CA SER A 28 -21.81 -7.37 9.11
C SER A 28 -21.61 -7.08 10.59
N GLN A 29 -22.15 -7.93 11.47
CA GLN A 29 -21.86 -7.86 12.90
C GLN A 29 -20.40 -8.22 13.21
N ALA A 30 -19.79 -9.08 12.39
CA ALA A 30 -18.38 -9.41 12.42
C ALA A 30 -17.85 -9.55 10.99
N ALA A 31 -16.92 -8.68 10.59
CA ALA A 31 -16.24 -8.75 9.30
C ALA A 31 -15.03 -9.68 9.44
N MET A 32 -15.00 -10.76 8.66
CA MET A 32 -13.91 -11.76 8.65
C MET A 32 -13.53 -12.17 7.22
N ASN A 33 -13.74 -11.27 6.26
CA ASN A 33 -13.52 -11.52 4.83
C ASN A 33 -12.18 -11.00 4.32
N THR A 34 -11.57 -10.04 5.00
CA THR A 34 -10.21 -9.55 4.76
C THR A 34 -9.31 -10.06 5.89
N ASN A 35 -8.04 -10.39 5.57
CA ASN A 35 -7.07 -10.92 6.53
C ASN A 35 -6.49 -9.82 7.44
N GLU A 36 -7.36 -8.96 7.97
CA GLU A 36 -7.00 -7.87 8.88
C GLU A 36 -6.66 -8.41 10.27
N ASN A 37 -5.83 -7.68 11.00
CA ASN A 37 -5.66 -7.93 12.43
C ASN A 37 -6.92 -7.43 13.16
N PRO A 38 -7.66 -8.28 13.92
CA PRO A 38 -8.90 -7.88 14.58
C PRO A 38 -8.67 -6.94 15.79
N PHE A 39 -7.43 -6.84 16.28
CA PHE A 39 -7.09 -5.98 17.40
C PHE A 39 -6.84 -4.55 16.92
N PRO A 40 -7.51 -3.54 17.52
CA PRO A 40 -7.25 -2.14 17.18
C PRO A 40 -5.82 -1.74 17.58
N PRO A 41 -5.25 -0.70 16.95
CA PRO A 41 -4.01 -0.09 17.42
C PRO A 41 -4.09 0.28 18.91
N SER A 42 -3.01 0.06 19.68
CA SER A 42 -2.97 0.43 21.09
C SER A 42 -3.12 1.95 21.29
N LEU A 43 -3.54 2.39 22.47
CA LEU A 43 -3.68 3.82 22.77
C LEU A 43 -2.36 4.59 22.60
N GLU A 44 -1.25 3.94 22.96
CA GLU A 44 0.10 4.48 22.81
C GLU A 44 0.44 4.69 21.33
N LEU A 45 0.12 3.71 20.46
CA LEU A 45 0.35 3.83 19.03
C LEU A 45 -0.54 4.92 18.40
N GLN A 46 -1.81 4.99 18.79
CA GLN A 46 -2.72 6.05 18.34
C GLN A 46 -2.19 7.44 18.70
N ALA A 47 -1.76 7.64 19.95
CA ALA A 47 -1.19 8.90 20.41
C ALA A 47 0.11 9.26 19.67
N ALA A 48 0.98 8.26 19.43
CA ALA A 48 2.22 8.46 18.69
C ALA A 48 1.97 8.91 17.24
N ILE A 49 0.99 8.31 16.56
CA ILE A 49 0.59 8.70 15.20
C ILE A 49 0.08 10.15 15.20
N ALA A 50 -0.84 10.49 16.10
CA ALA A 50 -1.41 11.84 16.19
C ALA A 50 -0.34 12.91 16.46
N ALA A 51 0.57 12.64 17.40
CA ALA A 51 1.68 13.54 17.71
C ALA A 51 2.63 13.73 16.52
N LYS A 52 2.91 12.65 15.77
CA LYS A 52 3.76 12.73 14.58
C LYS A 52 3.10 13.53 13.45
N LEU A 53 1.80 13.34 13.23
CA LEU A 53 1.02 14.09 12.24
C LEU A 53 1.03 15.59 12.54
N ALA A 54 0.84 15.99 13.81
CA ALA A 54 0.91 17.38 14.22
C ALA A 54 2.27 18.02 13.86
N LEU A 55 3.37 17.30 14.12
CA LEU A 55 4.73 17.75 13.78
C LEU A 55 4.93 17.95 12.27
N VAL A 56 4.52 16.99 11.43
CA VAL A 56 4.76 17.06 9.97
C VAL A 56 3.76 17.94 9.24
N SER A 57 2.63 18.28 9.86
CA SER A 57 1.56 19.09 9.25
C SER A 57 2.06 20.43 8.69
N SER A 58 3.03 21.05 9.37
CA SER A 58 3.61 22.35 9.00
C SER A 58 4.36 22.34 7.66
N THR A 59 4.72 21.17 7.12
CA THR A 59 5.49 21.03 5.89
C THR A 59 4.74 20.29 4.78
N LEU A 60 3.43 20.06 4.93
CA LEU A 60 2.61 19.37 3.92
C LEU A 60 2.51 20.12 2.57
N ASN A 61 2.92 21.37 2.51
CA ASN A 61 3.09 22.12 1.27
C ASN A 61 4.36 21.75 0.48
N ARG A 62 5.15 20.79 0.96
CA ARG A 62 6.38 20.30 0.33
C ARG A 62 6.24 18.83 -0.03
N TYR A 63 6.95 18.43 -1.08
CA TYR A 63 7.11 17.01 -1.38
C TYR A 63 7.81 16.30 -0.21
N PRO A 64 7.44 15.04 0.08
CA PRO A 64 8.10 14.24 1.09
C PRO A 64 9.52 13.83 0.64
N ASP A 65 10.28 13.19 1.53
CA ASP A 65 11.48 12.46 1.14
C ASP A 65 11.11 11.38 0.11
N ARG A 66 11.51 11.62 -1.15
CA ARG A 66 11.19 10.76 -2.29
C ARG A 66 11.66 9.32 -2.07
N ASP A 67 12.80 9.14 -1.39
CA ASP A 67 13.44 7.83 -1.29
C ASP A 67 13.09 7.12 0.04
N ALA A 68 12.26 7.75 0.88
CA ALA A 68 11.74 7.25 2.15
C ALA A 68 12.84 6.64 3.05
N ILE A 69 14.00 7.28 3.14
CA ILE A 69 15.22 6.73 3.75
C ILE A 69 15.01 6.40 5.22
N ALA A 70 14.35 7.29 5.96
CA ALA A 70 14.06 7.07 7.38
C ALA A 70 13.17 5.84 7.61
N LEU A 71 12.12 5.67 6.79
CA LEU A 71 11.23 4.51 6.84
C LEU A 71 12.00 3.21 6.52
N ARG A 72 12.77 3.20 5.44
CA ARG A 72 13.53 2.02 4.99
C ARG A 72 14.59 1.58 5.99
N LYS A 73 15.24 2.54 6.69
CA LYS A 73 16.15 2.23 7.81
C LYS A 73 15.42 1.55 8.97
N SER A 74 14.28 2.09 9.39
CA SER A 74 13.49 1.50 10.47
C SER A 74 12.96 0.10 10.11
N LEU A 75 12.52 -0.10 8.86
CA LEU A 75 12.11 -1.41 8.36
C LEU A 75 13.25 -2.43 8.35
N ALA A 76 14.45 -2.03 7.92
CA ALA A 76 15.61 -2.91 7.94
C ALA A 76 15.96 -3.35 9.36
N ASN A 77 15.95 -2.42 10.32
CA ASN A 77 16.16 -2.74 11.74
C ASN A 77 15.10 -3.71 12.25
N PHE A 78 13.81 -3.42 12.01
CA PHE A 78 12.70 -4.26 12.43
C PHE A 78 12.82 -5.69 11.90
N ILE A 79 13.18 -5.88 10.62
CA ILE A 79 13.32 -7.21 10.04
C ILE A 79 14.54 -7.94 10.60
N ASN A 80 15.67 -7.25 10.79
CA ASN A 80 16.87 -7.85 11.41
C ASN A 80 16.66 -8.22 12.89
N GLU A 81 15.76 -7.55 13.61
CA GLU A 81 15.38 -7.94 14.98
C GLU A 81 14.53 -9.21 15.01
N LEU A 82 13.66 -9.39 14.01
CA LEU A 82 12.74 -10.53 13.92
C LEU A 82 13.32 -11.75 13.21
N SER A 83 14.31 -11.55 12.35
CA SER A 83 14.94 -12.59 11.55
C SER A 83 16.45 -12.49 11.72
N LYS A 84 17.16 -13.63 11.77
CA LYS A 84 18.62 -13.69 11.96
C LYS A 84 19.38 -13.19 10.72
N THR A 85 19.07 -11.99 10.26
CA THR A 85 19.59 -11.32 9.07
C THR A 85 20.39 -10.09 9.47
N SER A 86 21.22 -9.61 8.54
CA SER A 86 21.97 -8.37 8.70
C SER A 86 22.07 -7.67 7.36
N PHE A 87 21.24 -6.65 7.16
CA PHE A 87 21.25 -5.79 5.98
C PHE A 87 20.81 -4.37 6.34
N ASP A 88 21.08 -3.41 5.47
CA ASP A 88 20.71 -2.01 5.66
C ASP A 88 19.54 -1.59 4.74
N HIS A 89 19.17 -0.31 4.82
CA HIS A 89 18.10 0.28 4.00
C HIS A 89 18.32 0.18 2.48
N ASN A 90 19.54 -0.11 1.99
CA ASN A 90 19.78 -0.32 0.55
C ASN A 90 19.12 -1.63 0.07
N SER A 91 18.84 -2.56 0.99
CA SER A 91 18.13 -3.81 0.68
C SER A 91 16.61 -3.70 0.85
N ILE A 92 16.08 -2.52 1.22
CA ILE A 92 14.65 -2.30 1.46
C ILE A 92 14.08 -1.32 0.45
N TRP A 93 12.94 -1.68 -0.15
CA TRP A 93 12.09 -0.79 -0.94
C TRP A 93 10.70 -0.73 -0.31
N ALA A 94 10.11 0.46 -0.27
CA ALA A 94 8.79 0.70 0.30
C ALA A 94 7.87 1.31 -0.75
N ALA A 95 6.60 0.93 -0.73
CA ALA A 95 5.55 1.41 -1.63
C ALA A 95 4.18 1.36 -0.91
N ASN A 96 3.12 1.80 -1.57
CA ASN A 96 1.75 1.82 -1.06
C ASN A 96 1.14 0.40 -1.06
N GLY A 97 1.54 -0.39 -0.07
CA GLY A 97 1.11 -1.78 0.07
C GLY A 97 1.81 -2.72 -0.91
N SER A 98 1.56 -4.02 -0.73
CA SER A 98 2.21 -5.06 -1.54
C SER A 98 1.80 -5.03 -3.01
N ASN A 99 0.61 -4.50 -3.33
CA ASN A 99 0.17 -4.38 -4.73
C ASN A 99 1.11 -3.48 -5.55
N GLU A 100 1.55 -2.35 -5.01
CA GLU A 100 2.47 -1.45 -5.72
C GLU A 100 3.90 -2.03 -5.77
N ILE A 101 4.32 -2.81 -4.76
CA ILE A 101 5.58 -3.57 -4.82
C ILE A 101 5.56 -4.56 -5.99
N ILE A 102 4.50 -5.36 -6.11
CA ILE A 102 4.35 -6.34 -7.19
C ILE A 102 4.32 -5.62 -8.54
N GLN A 103 3.51 -4.57 -8.67
CA GLN A 103 3.45 -3.77 -9.90
C GLN A 103 4.83 -3.23 -10.30
N SER A 104 5.59 -2.69 -9.34
CA SER A 104 6.94 -2.17 -9.59
C SER A 104 7.89 -3.23 -10.12
N ILE A 105 7.84 -4.45 -9.56
CA ILE A 105 8.65 -5.59 -10.02
C ILE A 105 8.25 -5.98 -11.44
N PHE A 106 6.96 -6.09 -11.76
CA PHE A 106 6.51 -6.39 -13.11
C PHE A 106 6.98 -5.32 -14.12
N LEU A 107 6.75 -4.04 -13.83
CA LEU A 107 7.18 -2.95 -14.71
C LEU A 107 8.70 -2.96 -14.97
N ALA A 108 9.50 -3.29 -13.95
CA ALA A 108 10.95 -3.31 -14.08
C ALA A 108 11.51 -4.55 -14.81
N PHE A 109 10.86 -5.72 -14.65
CA PHE A 109 11.47 -7.00 -15.04
C PHE A 109 10.67 -7.83 -16.06
N SER A 110 9.38 -7.58 -16.29
CA SER A 110 8.55 -8.41 -17.19
C SER A 110 8.43 -7.86 -18.63
N GLY A 111 8.90 -6.63 -18.89
CA GLY A 111 8.75 -5.97 -20.18
C GLY A 111 7.31 -5.54 -20.51
N GLY A 112 6.37 -5.67 -19.55
CA GLY A 112 4.95 -5.36 -19.71
C GLY A 112 4.31 -4.86 -18.41
N SER A 113 2.98 -4.71 -18.45
CA SER A 113 2.17 -4.35 -17.28
C SER A 113 1.89 -5.59 -16.42
N ALA A 114 1.56 -5.41 -15.14
CA ALA A 114 1.02 -6.48 -14.27
C ALA A 114 -0.43 -6.90 -14.64
N LEU A 115 -0.96 -6.30 -15.72
CA LEU A 115 -2.27 -6.53 -16.34
C LEU A 115 -2.03 -6.89 -17.80
#